data_AF-A0A1B6Q2K4-F1
#
_entry.id   AF-A0A1B6Q2K4-F1
#
_cell.length_a   1.000
_cell.length_b   1.000
_cell.length_c   1.000
_cell.angle_alpha   90.00
_cell.angle_beta   90.00
_cell.angle_gamma   90.00
#
_symmetry.space_group_name_H-M   'P 1'
#
loop_
_entity.id
_entity.type
_entity.pdbx_description
1 polymer ?
#
loop_
_entity_poly.entity_id
_entity_poly.type
_entity_poly.pdbx_seq_one_letter_code
_entity_poly.pdbx_strand_id
1 'polypeptide(L)'
;MAASPACAPVLVSGPTLPPQPVPFRCYRAQKPSSASSTSWRPRRRRFVLVAAASTRTSPAAARGLDADDFRHPLDKQNTLLLRAIPGLNDIGKALLGPVSEQVMVLQNIGTSVLVSPNQLPDLHQLLAEAATLLNTEAPDLYIRQNPVPNAYTLAINGKKPFIVVHTSLVELLTPKELQAVLAHELGHLKCDHGVWLTFANILTMGAYTVPGFGMVAGFLEEQLYRWLRAAELTCDRAALLVVQDPKVPLLP
;
A
#
# COMPACT_ATOMS: atom_id res chain seq x y z
N MET A 1 -16.85 33.29 -13.00
CA MET A 1 -15.49 32.71 -13.11
C MET A 1 -14.81 32.87 -11.76
N ALA A 2 -14.74 31.81 -10.96
CA ALA A 2 -13.96 31.76 -9.73
C ALA A 2 -13.54 30.31 -9.49
N ALA A 3 -12.24 30.09 -9.32
CA ALA A 3 -11.57 28.79 -9.29
C ALA A 3 -11.84 28.02 -7.98
N SER A 4 -12.02 26.70 -8.09
CA SER A 4 -12.07 25.76 -6.96
C SER A 4 -10.65 25.35 -6.52
N PRO A 5 -10.35 25.21 -5.22
CA PRO A 5 -9.12 24.56 -4.79
C PRO A 5 -9.35 23.04 -4.81
N ALA A 6 -8.77 22.38 -5.81
CA ALA A 6 -8.71 20.93 -5.91
C ALA A 6 -7.52 20.42 -5.08
N CYS A 7 -7.77 19.57 -4.08
CA CYS A 7 -6.74 18.68 -3.54
C CYS A 7 -6.50 17.55 -4.56
N ALA A 8 -5.69 17.85 -5.58
CA ALA A 8 -4.97 16.87 -6.37
C ALA A 8 -3.53 16.79 -5.80
N PRO A 9 -2.87 15.63 -5.82
CA PRO A 9 -1.44 15.59 -5.56
C PRO A 9 -0.75 16.43 -6.64
N VAL A 10 -0.08 17.49 -6.20
CA VAL A 10 0.69 18.36 -7.08
C VAL A 10 1.95 17.58 -7.49
N LEU A 11 2.01 17.15 -8.75
CA LEU A 11 3.28 16.87 -9.42
C LEU A 11 4.01 18.21 -9.57
N VAL A 12 4.76 18.61 -8.54
CA VAL A 12 5.73 19.69 -8.65
C VAL A 12 7.02 19.10 -9.21
N SER A 13 7.31 19.44 -10.46
CA SER A 13 8.62 19.28 -11.08
C SER A 13 9.65 20.06 -10.26
N GLY A 14 10.33 19.38 -9.34
CA GLY A 14 11.54 19.89 -8.68
C GLY A 14 12.73 19.90 -9.64
N PRO A 15 13.81 20.64 -9.31
CA PRO A 15 14.94 20.85 -10.20
C PRO A 15 15.58 19.50 -10.56
N THR A 16 15.84 19.34 -11.86
CA THR A 16 16.52 18.19 -12.45
C THR A 16 17.93 18.10 -11.86
N LEU A 17 18.08 17.29 -10.81
CA LEU A 17 19.40 16.82 -10.40
C LEU A 17 19.93 15.92 -11.51
N PRO A 18 21.14 16.16 -12.05
CA PRO A 18 21.70 15.30 -13.06
C PRO A 18 21.85 13.87 -12.49
N PRO A 19 21.53 12.83 -13.28
CA PRO A 19 21.68 11.46 -12.83
C PRO A 19 23.15 11.21 -12.50
N GLN A 20 23.45 11.01 -11.22
CA GLN A 20 24.77 10.59 -10.79
C GLN A 20 24.97 9.13 -11.23
N PRO A 21 26.02 8.80 -11.99
CA PRO A 21 26.26 7.44 -12.43
C PRO A 21 26.68 6.59 -11.24
N VAL A 22 25.78 5.74 -10.74
CA VAL A 22 26.14 4.62 -9.88
C VAL A 22 26.90 3.59 -10.74
N PRO A 23 28.16 3.24 -10.41
CA PRO A 23 28.92 2.30 -11.22
C PRO A 23 28.34 0.89 -11.03
N PHE A 24 27.59 0.43 -12.03
CA PHE A 24 27.29 -0.99 -12.21
C PHE A 24 28.60 -1.72 -12.49
N ARG A 25 29.14 -2.39 -11.46
CA ARG A 25 30.25 -3.31 -11.62
C ARG A 25 29.74 -4.57 -12.31
N CYS A 26 29.75 -4.57 -13.64
CA CYS A 26 29.57 -5.76 -14.45
C CYS A 26 30.62 -6.81 -14.05
N TYR A 27 30.22 -7.85 -13.34
CA TYR A 27 31.05 -9.04 -13.18
C TYR A 27 31.13 -9.75 -14.54
N ARG A 28 32.23 -9.51 -15.25
CA ARG A 28 32.59 -10.25 -16.47
C ARG A 28 32.95 -11.67 -16.06
N ALA A 29 32.08 -12.63 -16.36
CA ALA A 29 32.39 -14.05 -16.24
C ALA A 29 33.63 -14.37 -17.10
N GLN A 30 34.72 -14.76 -16.46
CA GLN A 30 35.93 -15.22 -17.13
C GLN A 30 35.65 -16.60 -17.74
N LYS A 31 35.93 -16.76 -19.04
CA LYS A 31 35.94 -18.07 -19.69
C LYS A 31 37.10 -18.89 -19.14
N PRO A 32 36.90 -20.14 -18.68
CA PRO A 32 38.01 -21.02 -18.40
C PRO A 32 38.66 -21.45 -19.72
N SER A 33 39.99 -21.39 -19.73
CA SER A 33 40.90 -21.83 -20.77
C SER A 33 40.89 -23.37 -20.94
N SER A 34 41.34 -23.79 -22.11
CA SER A 34 41.31 -25.12 -22.68
C SER A 34 42.12 -26.21 -21.95
N ALA A 35 41.61 -27.43 -22.13
CA ALA A 35 42.31 -28.73 -22.27
C ALA A 35 42.63 -29.56 -21.01
N SER A 36 41.97 -30.71 -20.88
CA SER A 36 42.61 -32.03 -21.00
C SER A 36 41.55 -33.14 -21.08
N SER A 37 41.77 -34.06 -22.03
CA SER A 37 40.92 -35.20 -22.35
C SER A 37 40.89 -36.26 -21.24
N THR A 38 39.69 -36.61 -20.77
CA THR A 38 39.46 -37.87 -20.05
C THR A 38 38.12 -38.46 -20.48
N SER A 39 38.16 -39.65 -21.07
CA SER A 39 36.99 -40.37 -21.58
C SER A 39 36.03 -40.73 -20.43
N TRP A 40 34.83 -40.17 -20.46
CA TRP A 40 33.77 -40.45 -19.48
C TRP A 40 32.62 -41.19 -20.16
N ARG A 41 32.32 -42.41 -19.69
CA ARG A 41 31.19 -43.21 -20.20
C ARG A 41 29.88 -42.74 -19.54
N PRO A 42 28.77 -42.57 -20.29
CA PRO A 42 27.56 -42.01 -19.71
C PRO A 42 26.78 -43.10 -18.95
N ARG A 43 26.67 -42.96 -17.62
CA ARG A 43 25.71 -43.72 -16.82
C ARG A 43 24.37 -43.00 -16.88
N ARG A 44 23.39 -43.56 -17.61
CA ARG A 44 22.02 -43.05 -17.70
C ARG A 44 21.42 -42.88 -16.30
N ARG A 45 21.28 -41.64 -15.82
CA ARG A 45 20.47 -41.31 -14.65
C ARG A 45 19.06 -41.00 -15.12
N ARG A 46 18.09 -41.80 -14.67
CA ARG A 46 16.66 -41.48 -14.80
C ARG A 46 16.40 -40.17 -14.07
N PHE A 47 16.01 -39.13 -14.80
CA PHE A 47 15.43 -37.93 -14.21
C PHE A 47 14.02 -38.30 -13.72
N VAL A 48 13.83 -38.30 -12.40
CA VAL A 48 12.50 -38.29 -11.80
C VAL A 48 12.02 -36.85 -11.88
N LEU A 49 11.00 -36.58 -12.71
CA LEU A 49 10.31 -35.31 -12.72
C LEU A 49 9.56 -35.18 -11.39
N VAL A 50 10.08 -34.38 -10.46
CA VAL A 50 9.30 -33.97 -9.28
C VAL A 50 8.41 -32.83 -9.75
N ALA A 51 7.14 -33.14 -10.02
CA ALA A 51 6.13 -32.13 -10.25
C ALA A 51 6.02 -31.28 -8.96
N ALA A 52 6.33 -29.98 -9.06
CA ALA A 52 6.05 -29.04 -8.00
C ALA A 52 4.53 -28.93 -7.86
N ALA A 53 3.97 -29.63 -6.87
CA ALA A 53 2.57 -29.51 -6.51
C ALA A 53 2.34 -28.07 -6.02
N SER A 54 1.60 -27.29 -6.81
CA SER A 54 1.06 -26.00 -6.39
C SER A 54 0.01 -26.26 -5.31
N THR A 55 0.43 -26.29 -4.05
CA THR A 55 -0.47 -26.35 -2.90
C THR A 55 -1.30 -25.08 -2.87
N ARG A 56 -2.56 -25.16 -3.31
CA ARG A 56 -3.56 -24.14 -2.99
C ARG A 56 -3.80 -24.23 -1.48
N THR A 57 -3.26 -23.27 -0.73
CA THR A 57 -3.56 -23.13 0.69
C THR A 57 -5.06 -22.92 0.82
N SER A 58 -5.75 -23.83 1.50
CA SER A 58 -7.21 -23.73 1.67
C SER A 58 -7.59 -22.45 2.44
N PRO A 59 -8.74 -21.82 2.14
CA PRO A 59 -9.20 -20.58 2.79
C PRO A 59 -9.42 -20.74 4.32
N ALA A 60 -9.41 -21.97 4.83
CA ALA A 60 -9.47 -22.26 6.26
C ALA A 60 -8.23 -21.79 7.05
N ALA A 61 -7.10 -21.51 6.39
CA ALA A 61 -5.85 -21.04 7.03
C ALA A 61 -5.87 -19.56 7.46
N ALA A 62 -6.89 -18.78 7.05
CA ALA A 62 -6.98 -17.34 7.35
C ALA A 62 -7.55 -17.01 8.74
N ARG A 63 -8.10 -18.01 9.46
CA ARG A 63 -8.66 -17.79 10.80
C ARG A 63 -7.53 -17.59 11.82
N GLY A 64 -7.19 -16.32 12.06
CA GLY A 64 -6.17 -15.93 13.03
C GLY A 64 -5.01 -15.10 12.46
N LEU A 65 -5.09 -14.63 11.21
CA LEU A 65 -4.08 -13.72 10.66
C LEU A 65 -4.05 -12.41 11.47
N ASP A 66 -2.91 -12.12 12.10
CA ASP A 66 -2.64 -10.83 12.73
C ASP A 66 -1.91 -9.90 11.75
N ALA A 67 -1.98 -8.59 11.99
CA ALA A 67 -1.28 -7.59 11.20
C ALA A 67 0.23 -7.92 11.13
N ASP A 68 0.80 -8.31 12.27
CA ASP A 68 2.23 -8.61 12.37
C ASP A 68 2.68 -9.86 11.60
N ASP A 69 1.77 -10.75 11.20
CA ASP A 69 2.15 -11.97 10.45
C ASP A 69 2.64 -11.65 9.04
N PHE A 70 2.10 -10.60 8.41
CA PHE A 70 2.46 -10.19 7.05
C PHE A 70 3.21 -8.86 6.97
N ARG A 71 3.17 -8.07 8.06
CA ARG A 71 3.80 -6.75 8.13
C ARG A 71 5.29 -6.79 7.81
N HIS A 72 5.73 -5.85 6.98
CA HIS A 72 7.12 -5.73 6.57
C HIS A 72 8.02 -5.40 7.78
N PRO A 73 9.20 -6.04 7.96
CA PRO A 73 10.07 -5.76 9.10
C PRO A 73 10.47 -4.29 9.22
N LEU A 74 10.73 -3.63 8.08
CA LEU A 74 11.03 -2.19 8.06
C LEU A 74 9.82 -1.35 8.49
N ASP A 75 8.60 -1.75 8.18
CA ASP A 75 7.40 -1.05 8.62
C ASP A 75 7.23 -1.19 10.14
N LYS A 76 7.40 -2.41 10.69
CA LYS A 76 7.41 -2.61 12.15
C LYS A 76 8.43 -1.72 12.85
N GLN A 77 9.67 -1.72 12.37
CA GLN A 77 10.76 -0.92 12.95
C GLN A 77 10.49 0.58 12.82
N ASN A 78 10.10 1.05 11.63
CA ASN A 78 9.85 2.46 11.39
C ASN A 78 8.63 2.97 12.17
N THR A 79 7.60 2.14 12.33
CA THR A 79 6.41 2.49 13.14
C THR A 79 6.79 2.67 14.61
N LEU A 80 7.65 1.80 15.15
CA LEU A 80 8.17 1.95 16.51
C LEU A 80 9.01 3.22 16.67
N LEU A 81 9.84 3.56 15.69
CA LEU A 81 10.63 4.79 15.69
C LEU A 81 9.74 6.04 15.67
N LEU A 82 8.71 6.07 14.81
CA LEU A 82 7.79 7.21 14.74
C LEU A 82 6.98 7.36 16.03
N ARG A 83 6.52 6.26 16.64
CA ARG A 83 5.82 6.28 17.94
C ARG A 83 6.69 6.75 19.10
N ALA A 84 8.01 6.61 19.00
CA ALA A 84 8.95 7.04 20.03
C ALA A 84 9.20 8.57 20.02
N ILE A 85 8.73 9.30 19.01
CA ILE A 85 8.93 10.75 18.90
C ILE A 85 7.98 11.46 19.88
N PRO A 86 8.51 12.15 20.91
CA PRO A 86 7.68 12.81 21.92
C PRO A 86 6.86 13.95 21.32
N GLY A 87 5.59 14.06 21.72
CA GLY A 87 4.67 15.12 21.29
C GLY A 87 4.03 14.92 19.91
N LEU A 88 4.45 13.91 19.14
CA LEU A 88 3.92 13.65 17.80
C LEU A 88 2.43 13.27 17.85
N ASN A 89 2.03 12.46 18.83
CA ASN A 89 0.63 12.07 19.02
C ASN A 89 -0.29 13.27 19.32
N ASP A 90 0.19 14.25 20.08
CA ASP A 90 -0.60 15.43 20.46
C ASP A 90 -0.71 16.41 19.28
N ILE A 91 0.35 16.55 18.48
CA ILE A 91 0.32 17.27 17.21
C ILE A 91 -0.69 16.62 16.25
N GLY A 92 -0.72 15.29 16.17
CA GLY A 92 -1.69 14.55 15.34
C GLY A 92 -3.13 14.85 15.73
N LYS A 93 -3.44 14.77 17.02
CA LYS A 93 -4.77 15.09 17.56
C LYS A 93 -5.17 16.55 17.37
N ALA A 94 -4.22 17.47 17.52
CA ALA A 94 -4.46 18.90 17.33
C ALA A 94 -4.73 19.26 15.86
N LEU A 95 -4.05 18.60 14.93
CA LEU A 95 -4.19 18.82 13.49
C LEU A 95 -5.43 18.13 12.89
N LEU A 96 -5.74 16.92 13.34
CA LEU A 96 -6.95 16.15 12.98
C LEU A 96 -8.18 16.56 13.80
N GLY A 97 -8.25 17.82 14.24
CA GLY A 97 -9.37 18.29 15.06
C GLY A 97 -10.73 17.89 14.45
N PRO A 98 -11.79 17.68 15.27
CA PRO A 98 -13.05 17.06 14.85
C PRO A 98 -13.70 17.67 13.60
N VAL A 99 -13.40 18.94 13.31
CA VAL A 99 -13.92 19.68 12.14
C VAL A 99 -13.27 19.21 10.83
N SER A 100 -11.96 18.97 10.79
CA SER A 100 -11.26 18.52 9.58
C SER A 100 -11.71 17.10 9.20
N GLU A 101 -11.79 16.21 10.19
CA GLU A 101 -12.28 14.84 10.01
C GLU A 101 -13.71 14.83 9.45
N GLN A 102 -14.60 15.68 9.96
CA GLN A 102 -15.97 15.76 9.48
C GLN A 102 -16.10 16.32 8.06
N VAL A 103 -15.32 17.34 7.70
CA VAL A 103 -15.33 17.88 6.34
C VAL A 103 -14.83 16.83 5.35
N MET A 104 -13.78 16.08 5.70
CA MET A 104 -13.24 15.04 4.83
C MET A 104 -14.23 13.88 4.64
N VAL A 105 -14.93 13.47 5.70
CA VAL A 105 -16.04 12.51 5.61
C VAL A 105 -17.15 13.04 4.72
N LEU A 106 -17.57 14.28 4.95
CA LEU A 106 -18.71 14.87 4.26
C LEU A 106 -18.44 15.03 2.76
N GLN A 107 -17.24 15.45 2.37
CA GLN A 107 -16.86 15.58 0.96
C GLN A 107 -16.75 14.21 0.28
N ASN A 108 -16.18 13.22 0.96
CA ASN A 108 -16.00 11.89 0.39
C ASN A 108 -17.32 11.12 0.30
N ILE A 109 -18.12 11.08 1.37
CA ILE A 109 -19.41 10.37 1.39
C ILE A 109 -20.48 11.13 0.59
N GLY A 110 -20.52 12.46 0.69
CA GLY A 110 -21.54 13.28 0.02
C GLY A 110 -21.47 13.27 -1.52
N THR A 111 -20.37 12.80 -2.10
CA THR A 111 -20.18 12.71 -3.56
C THR A 111 -19.95 11.28 -4.06
N SER A 112 -20.20 10.29 -3.21
CA SER A 112 -19.96 8.89 -3.52
C SER A 112 -21.18 8.01 -3.25
N VAL A 113 -21.14 6.82 -3.83
CA VAL A 113 -22.21 5.83 -3.80
C VAL A 113 -21.77 4.69 -2.90
N LEU A 114 -22.51 4.43 -1.82
CA LEU A 114 -22.25 3.31 -0.91
C LEU A 114 -22.48 1.99 -1.64
N VAL A 115 -21.51 1.08 -1.55
CA VAL A 115 -21.62 -0.30 -2.05
C VAL A 115 -22.28 -1.15 -0.97
N SER A 116 -23.24 -1.98 -1.38
CA SER A 116 -23.98 -2.86 -0.47
C SER A 116 -24.28 -4.20 -1.14
N PRO A 117 -24.75 -5.23 -0.40
CA PRO A 117 -25.16 -6.49 -1.00
C PRO A 117 -26.23 -6.35 -2.10
N ASN A 118 -27.02 -5.28 -2.06
CA ASN A 118 -28.07 -5.00 -3.05
C ASN A 118 -27.64 -3.95 -4.10
N GLN A 119 -26.46 -3.34 -3.94
CA GLN A 119 -25.98 -2.24 -4.78
C GLN A 119 -24.49 -2.46 -5.07
N LEU A 120 -24.19 -2.88 -6.30
CA LEU A 120 -22.86 -3.35 -6.73
C LEU A 120 -22.43 -4.61 -5.93
N PRO A 121 -23.23 -5.70 -5.99
CA PRO A 121 -23.01 -6.92 -5.20
C PRO A 121 -21.64 -7.56 -5.44
N ASP A 122 -21.16 -7.54 -6.68
CA ASP A 122 -19.87 -8.13 -7.04
C ASP A 122 -18.71 -7.43 -6.31
N LEU A 123 -18.72 -6.08 -6.28
CA LEU A 123 -17.72 -5.30 -5.55
C LEU A 123 -17.80 -5.52 -4.04
N HIS A 124 -19.02 -5.57 -3.51
CA HIS A 124 -19.26 -5.88 -2.10
C HIS A 124 -18.66 -7.25 -1.74
N GLN A 125 -18.86 -8.24 -2.60
CA GLN A 125 -18.34 -9.60 -2.39
C GLN A 125 -16.81 -9.63 -2.42
N LEU A 126 -16.16 -8.96 -3.41
CA LEU A 126 -14.70 -8.90 -3.48
C LEU A 126 -14.08 -8.33 -2.20
N LEU A 127 -14.67 -7.26 -1.65
CA LEU A 127 -14.22 -6.68 -0.39
C LEU A 127 -14.48 -7.61 0.80
N ALA A 128 -15.67 -8.21 0.89
CA ALA A 128 -16.02 -9.10 1.99
C ALA A 128 -15.13 -10.35 2.04
N GLU A 129 -14.81 -10.92 0.88
CA GLU A 129 -13.86 -12.03 0.75
C GLU A 129 -12.45 -11.62 1.18
N ALA A 130 -11.96 -10.47 0.70
CA ALA A 130 -10.64 -9.95 1.07
C ALA A 130 -10.54 -9.68 2.58
N ALA A 131 -11.57 -9.06 3.17
CA ALA A 131 -11.65 -8.79 4.61
C ALA A 131 -11.66 -10.09 5.44
N THR A 132 -12.40 -11.10 4.97
CA THR A 132 -12.43 -12.42 5.59
C THR A 132 -11.06 -13.10 5.55
N LEU A 133 -10.37 -13.03 4.41
CA LEU A 133 -9.03 -13.61 4.23
C LEU A 133 -7.95 -12.90 5.05
N LEU A 134 -8.08 -11.58 5.26
CA LEU A 134 -7.19 -10.79 6.10
C LEU A 134 -7.61 -10.77 7.58
N ASN A 135 -8.66 -11.52 7.95
CA ASN A 135 -9.19 -11.58 9.31
C ASN A 135 -9.44 -10.17 9.88
N THR A 136 -10.14 -9.33 9.12
CA THR A 136 -10.48 -7.95 9.47
C THR A 136 -11.97 -7.70 9.27
N GLU A 137 -12.54 -6.76 10.02
CA GLU A 137 -13.90 -6.31 9.77
C GLU A 137 -13.95 -5.57 8.42
N ALA A 138 -14.98 -5.85 7.62
CA ALA A 138 -15.15 -5.18 6.34
C ALA A 138 -15.53 -3.69 6.56
N PRO A 139 -14.70 -2.74 6.09
CA PRO A 139 -15.04 -1.33 6.13
C PRO A 139 -16.19 -1.02 5.15
N ASP A 140 -16.76 0.18 5.23
CA ASP A 140 -17.70 0.61 4.19
C ASP A 140 -16.93 0.88 2.88
N LEU A 141 -17.57 0.62 1.73
CA LEU A 141 -16.99 0.85 0.42
C LEU A 141 -17.82 1.86 -0.34
N TYR A 142 -17.16 2.88 -0.87
CA TYR A 142 -17.78 3.95 -1.63
C TYR A 142 -17.19 4.03 -3.03
N ILE A 143 -18.05 4.20 -4.04
CA ILE A 143 -17.64 4.50 -5.40
C ILE A 143 -17.79 6.00 -5.67
N ARG A 144 -16.69 6.64 -6.08
CA ARG A 144 -16.67 8.06 -6.45
C ARG A 144 -16.46 8.22 -7.94
N GLN A 145 -17.29 9.04 -8.57
CA GLN A 145 -17.11 9.37 -9.99
C GLN A 145 -15.87 10.26 -10.14
N ASN A 146 -14.82 9.72 -10.77
CA ASN A 146 -13.59 10.44 -11.05
C ASN A 146 -12.81 9.76 -12.19
N PRO A 147 -12.41 10.50 -13.23
CA PRO A 147 -11.67 9.92 -14.36
C PRO A 147 -10.21 9.53 -14.04
N VAL A 148 -9.66 10.01 -12.92
CA VAL A 148 -8.29 9.66 -12.49
C VAL A 148 -8.33 8.39 -11.63
N PRO A 149 -7.64 7.30 -12.03
CA PRO A 149 -7.63 6.06 -11.26
C PRO A 149 -7.04 6.27 -9.87
N ASN A 150 -7.82 5.98 -8.83
CA ASN A 150 -7.36 6.05 -7.45
C ASN A 150 -8.27 5.25 -6.51
N ALA A 151 -7.68 4.70 -5.45
CA ALA A 151 -8.37 4.16 -4.30
C ALA A 151 -7.66 4.65 -3.03
N TYR A 152 -8.39 4.78 -1.93
CA TYR A 152 -7.78 5.15 -0.65
C TYR A 152 -8.67 4.78 0.52
N THR A 153 -8.03 4.48 1.65
CA THR A 153 -8.67 4.16 2.92
C THR A 153 -8.65 5.35 3.87
N LEU A 154 -9.77 5.60 4.54
CA LEU A 154 -9.89 6.60 5.61
C LEU A 154 -10.34 5.94 6.90
N ALA A 155 -9.54 6.11 7.95
CA ALA A 155 -9.85 5.71 9.31
C ALA A 155 -9.92 6.96 10.19
N ILE A 156 -11.06 7.16 10.86
CA ILE A 156 -11.32 8.32 11.71
C ILE A 156 -11.72 7.82 13.09
N ASN A 157 -11.23 8.50 14.12
CA ASN A 157 -11.47 8.07 15.49
C ASN A 157 -12.97 8.08 15.82
N GLY A 158 -13.48 6.98 16.38
CA GLY A 158 -14.89 6.83 16.76
C GLY A 158 -15.87 6.67 15.59
N LYS A 159 -15.39 6.51 14.34
CA LYS A 159 -16.23 6.21 13.18
C LYS A 159 -15.79 4.91 12.50
N LYS A 160 -16.73 4.29 11.80
CA LYS A 160 -16.42 3.13 10.97
C LYS A 160 -15.46 3.55 9.85
N PRO A 161 -14.34 2.84 9.63
CA PRO A 161 -13.44 3.12 8.52
C PRO A 161 -14.14 2.84 7.19
N PHE A 162 -13.70 3.51 6.14
CA PHE A 162 -14.23 3.31 4.79
C PHE A 162 -13.15 3.42 3.72
N ILE A 163 -13.37 2.72 2.62
CA ILE A 163 -12.55 2.73 1.41
C ILE A 163 -13.32 3.48 0.33
N VAL A 164 -12.64 4.34 -0.40
CA VAL A 164 -13.18 4.99 -1.60
C VAL A 164 -12.45 4.46 -2.82
N VAL A 165 -13.19 4.03 -3.84
CA VAL A 165 -12.64 3.62 -5.13
C VAL A 165 -13.22 4.51 -6.23
N HIS A 166 -12.36 5.02 -7.11
CA HIS A 166 -12.81 5.81 -8.25
C HIS A 166 -13.40 4.92 -9.36
N THR A 167 -14.42 5.42 -10.06
CA THR A 167 -15.05 4.71 -11.19
C THR A 167 -14.05 4.28 -12.26
N SER A 168 -13.04 5.11 -12.52
CA SER A 168 -11.95 4.80 -13.47
C SER A 168 -11.17 3.53 -13.11
N LEU A 169 -10.95 3.21 -11.82
CA LEU A 169 -10.31 1.94 -11.45
C LEU A 169 -11.21 0.74 -11.73
N VAL A 170 -12.51 0.88 -11.43
CA VAL A 170 -13.50 -0.20 -11.65
C VAL A 170 -13.62 -0.53 -13.14
N GLU A 171 -13.49 0.45 -14.02
CA GLU A 171 -13.54 0.28 -15.47
C GLU A 171 -12.23 -0.27 -16.06
N LEU A 172 -11.08 0.02 -15.44
CA LEU A 172 -9.77 -0.36 -15.95
C LEU A 172 -9.32 -1.76 -15.51
N LEU A 173 -9.68 -2.18 -14.29
CA LEU A 173 -9.14 -3.39 -13.67
C LEU A 173 -10.07 -4.59 -13.83
N THR A 174 -9.48 -5.77 -13.98
CA THR A 174 -10.22 -7.02 -13.84
C THR A 174 -10.71 -7.21 -12.39
N PRO A 175 -11.74 -8.03 -12.13
CA PRO A 175 -12.22 -8.28 -10.77
C PRO A 175 -11.12 -8.74 -9.80
N LYS A 176 -10.15 -9.50 -10.31
CA LYS A 176 -9.03 -10.02 -9.53
C LYS A 176 -8.00 -8.93 -9.18
N GLU A 177 -7.68 -8.05 -10.14
CA GLU A 177 -6.82 -6.89 -9.90
C GLU A 177 -7.50 -5.90 -8.96
N LEU A 178 -8.80 -5.68 -9.12
CA LEU A 178 -9.58 -4.83 -8.23
C LEU A 178 -9.62 -5.39 -6.79
N GLN A 179 -9.73 -6.71 -6.64
CA GLN A 179 -9.60 -7.37 -5.33
C GLN A 179 -8.20 -7.18 -4.73
N ALA A 180 -7.15 -7.16 -5.56
CA ALA A 180 -5.79 -6.83 -5.12
C ALA A 180 -5.71 -5.42 -4.55
N VAL A 181 -6.29 -4.44 -5.24
CA VAL A 181 -6.36 -3.04 -4.77
C VAL A 181 -7.13 -2.95 -3.45
N LEU A 182 -8.31 -3.56 -3.36
CA LEU A 182 -9.09 -3.58 -2.12
C LEU A 182 -8.34 -4.24 -0.95
N ALA A 183 -7.62 -5.33 -1.22
CA ALA A 183 -6.79 -6.01 -0.22
C ALA A 183 -5.57 -5.19 0.20
N HIS A 184 -4.96 -4.44 -0.72
CA HIS A 184 -3.89 -3.49 -0.43
C HIS A 184 -4.40 -2.40 0.53
N GLU A 185 -5.55 -1.79 0.22
CA GLU A 185 -6.23 -0.80 1.07
C GLU A 185 -6.59 -1.35 2.45
N LEU A 186 -7.11 -2.59 2.51
CA LEU A 186 -7.33 -3.29 3.78
C LEU A 186 -6.03 -3.52 4.57
N GLY A 187 -4.89 -3.70 3.89
CA GLY A 187 -3.58 -3.79 4.51
C GLY A 187 -3.23 -2.52 5.29
N HIS A 188 -3.50 -1.35 4.73
CA HIS A 188 -3.34 -0.08 5.44
C HIS A 188 -4.24 0.01 6.67
N LEU A 189 -5.50 -0.44 6.55
CA LEU A 189 -6.43 -0.44 7.68
C LEU A 189 -5.96 -1.38 8.79
N LYS A 190 -5.64 -2.63 8.44
CA LYS A 190 -5.25 -3.69 9.38
C LYS A 190 -3.97 -3.35 10.15
N CYS A 191 -3.05 -2.59 9.54
CA CYS A 191 -1.77 -2.19 10.14
C CYS A 191 -1.76 -0.77 10.74
N ASP A 192 -2.93 -0.12 10.85
CA ASP A 192 -3.12 1.24 11.36
C ASP A 192 -2.27 2.31 10.65
N HIS A 193 -2.15 2.21 9.33
CA HIS A 193 -1.33 3.14 8.52
C HIS A 193 -1.97 4.52 8.34
N GLY A 194 -3.30 4.64 8.47
CA GLY A 194 -4.05 5.87 8.16
C GLY A 194 -3.63 7.11 8.97
N VAL A 195 -3.18 6.92 10.21
CA VAL A 195 -2.70 8.02 11.07
C VAL A 195 -1.48 8.70 10.45
N TRP A 196 -0.51 7.91 9.97
CA TRP A 196 0.77 8.39 9.48
C TRP A 196 0.71 8.99 8.07
N LEU A 197 -0.17 8.48 7.20
CA LEU A 197 -0.41 9.09 5.88
C LEU A 197 -0.93 10.53 6.01
N THR A 198 -1.75 10.79 7.02
CA THR A 198 -2.25 12.15 7.30
C THR A 198 -1.10 13.09 7.71
N PHE A 199 -0.19 12.62 8.57
CA PHE A 199 1.02 13.40 8.93
C PHE A 199 1.89 13.72 7.73
N ALA A 200 2.11 12.75 6.84
CA ALA A 200 2.91 12.94 5.63
C ALA A 200 2.33 14.04 4.73
N ASN A 201 1.02 14.00 4.47
CA ASN A 201 0.34 15.02 3.64
C ASN A 201 0.45 16.44 4.22
N ILE A 202 0.42 16.59 5.55
CA ILE A 202 0.51 17.89 6.22
C ILE A 202 1.95 18.45 6.18
N LEU A 203 2.97 17.60 6.35
CA LEU A 203 4.36 18.04 6.18
C LEU A 203 4.59 18.59 4.78
N THR A 204 4.07 17.90 3.76
CA THR A 204 4.13 18.34 2.36
C THR A 204 3.33 19.63 2.10
N MET A 205 2.23 19.89 2.81
CA MET A 205 1.38 21.07 2.63
C MET A 205 1.90 22.38 3.24
N GLY A 206 3.03 22.40 3.93
CA GLY A 206 3.66 23.67 4.33
C GLY A 206 4.17 23.75 5.76
N ALA A 207 4.65 22.65 6.34
CA ALA A 207 5.35 22.68 7.63
C ALA A 207 6.58 23.61 7.65
N TYR A 208 7.10 23.98 6.47
CA TYR A 208 8.15 24.99 6.28
C TYR A 208 7.74 26.42 6.68
N THR A 209 6.45 26.69 6.86
CA THR A 209 5.95 28.02 7.24
C THR A 209 5.98 28.29 8.74
N VAL A 210 6.20 27.26 9.57
CA VAL A 210 6.25 27.39 11.05
C VAL A 210 7.70 27.68 11.49
N PRO A 211 7.98 28.85 12.11
CA PRO A 211 9.33 29.21 12.56
C PRO A 211 9.89 28.18 13.56
N GLY A 212 11.11 27.70 13.32
CA GLY A 212 11.78 26.69 14.16
C GLY A 212 11.45 25.23 13.80
N PHE A 213 10.42 24.99 12.98
CA PHE A 213 10.04 23.64 12.55
C PHE A 213 10.82 23.15 11.33
N GLY A 214 11.37 24.06 10.51
CA GLY A 214 12.05 23.73 9.24
C GLY A 214 13.28 22.81 9.37
N MET A 215 14.03 22.87 10.46
CA MET A 215 15.22 22.01 10.65
C MET A 215 14.84 20.58 11.09
N VAL A 216 13.75 20.44 11.84
CA VAL A 216 13.23 19.12 12.27
C VAL A 216 12.38 18.50 11.16
N ALA A 217 11.70 19.32 10.35
CA ALA A 217 10.84 18.89 9.25
C ALA A 217 11.57 18.00 8.24
N GLY A 218 12.78 18.38 7.79
CA GLY A 218 13.51 17.58 6.79
C GLY A 218 13.90 16.18 7.28
N PHE A 219 14.31 16.05 8.55
CA PHE A 219 14.60 14.74 9.16
C PHE A 219 13.33 13.90 9.31
N LEU A 220 12.24 14.49 9.80
CA LEU A 220 10.95 13.81 9.96
C LEU A 220 10.36 13.38 8.62
N GLU A 221 10.48 14.23 7.60
CA GLU A 221 10.04 13.98 6.24
C GLU A 221 10.76 12.77 5.65
N GLU A 222 12.09 12.69 5.80
CA GLU A 222 12.83 11.51 5.35
C GLU A 222 12.41 10.23 6.08
N GLN A 223 12.23 10.28 7.40
CA GLN A 223 11.78 9.11 8.17
C GLN A 223 10.35 8.68 7.77
N LEU A 224 9.45 9.64 7.53
CA LEU A 224 8.10 9.36 7.09
C LEU A 224 8.07 8.78 5.67
N TYR A 225 8.89 9.27 4.74
CA TYR A 225 8.98 8.66 3.42
C TYR A 225 9.56 7.25 3.46
N ARG A 226 10.53 6.98 4.34
CA ARG A 226 11.06 5.62 4.56
C ARG A 226 9.99 4.71 5.16
N TRP A 227 9.22 5.22 6.12
CA TRP A 227 8.09 4.50 6.69
C TRP A 227 7.01 4.22 5.64
N LEU A 228 6.63 5.21 4.83
CA LEU A 228 5.60 5.09 3.80
C LEU A 228 5.96 3.99 2.81
N ARG A 229 7.19 3.99 2.27
CA ARG A 229 7.65 2.91 1.38
C ARG A 229 7.58 1.53 2.02
N ALA A 230 7.88 1.44 3.32
CA ALA A 230 7.79 0.17 4.03
C ALA A 230 6.34 -0.26 4.26
N ALA A 231 5.43 0.70 4.48
CA ALA A 231 3.99 0.48 4.60
C ALA A 231 3.40 -0.04 3.28
N GLU A 232 3.80 0.51 2.13
CA GLU A 232 3.38 -0.01 0.81
C GLU A 232 3.78 -1.48 0.63
N LEU A 233 5.02 -1.85 1.01
CA LEU A 233 5.46 -3.25 0.96
C LEU A 233 4.64 -4.17 1.88
N THR A 234 4.13 -3.66 3.00
CA THR A 234 3.20 -4.39 3.87
C THR A 234 1.85 -4.59 3.16
N CYS A 235 1.30 -3.55 2.55
CA CYS A 235 0.02 -3.59 1.86
C CYS A 235 0.06 -4.50 0.62
N ASP A 236 1.15 -4.50 -0.11
CA ASP A 236 1.41 -5.43 -1.22
C ASP A 236 1.44 -6.90 -0.78
N ARG A 237 1.98 -7.18 0.41
CA ARG A 237 1.92 -8.52 1.00
C ARG A 237 0.49 -8.91 1.35
N ALA A 238 -0.31 -7.99 1.89
CA ALA A 238 -1.73 -8.22 2.15
C ALA A 238 -2.48 -8.55 0.85
N ALA A 239 -2.24 -7.79 -0.21
CA ALA A 239 -2.81 -8.05 -1.53
C ALA A 239 -2.42 -9.43 -2.09
N LEU A 240 -1.14 -9.80 -1.97
CA LEU A 240 -0.66 -11.11 -2.43
C LEU A 240 -1.28 -12.27 -1.63
N LEU A 241 -1.49 -12.10 -0.31
CA LEU A 241 -2.13 -13.11 0.53
C LEU A 241 -3.58 -13.37 0.13
N VAL A 242 -4.31 -12.32 -0.26
CA VAL A 242 -5.70 -12.43 -0.72
C VAL A 242 -5.78 -13.05 -2.11
N VAL A 243 -5.01 -12.50 -3.06
CA VAL A 243 -5.15 -12.84 -4.49
C VAL A 243 -4.44 -14.14 -4.86
N GLN A 244 -3.39 -14.50 -4.12
CA GLN A 244 -2.60 -15.73 -4.30
C GLN A 244 -2.08 -15.96 -5.74
N ASP A 245 -1.89 -14.88 -6.50
CA ASP A 245 -1.39 -14.94 -7.87
C ASP A 245 -0.27 -13.91 -8.07
N PRO A 246 0.98 -14.35 -8.25
CA PRO A 246 2.12 -13.45 -8.39
C PRO A 246 2.12 -12.69 -9.71
N LYS A 247 1.25 -13.03 -10.66
CA LYS A 247 1.15 -12.34 -11.96
C LYS A 247 0.24 -11.13 -11.93
N VAL A 248 -0.59 -10.99 -10.89
CA VAL A 248 -1.42 -9.81 -10.72
C VAL A 248 -0.50 -8.67 -10.32
N PRO A 249 -0.46 -7.57 -11.09
CA PRO A 249 0.40 -6.44 -10.76
C PRO A 249 -0.01 -5.85 -9.41
N LEU A 250 0.98 -5.68 -8.53
CA LEU A 250 0.83 -4.95 -7.27
C LEU A 250 1.04 -3.45 -7.55
N LEU A 251 0.37 -2.59 -6.78
CA LEU A 251 0.44 -1.14 -6.96
C LEU A 251 1.88 -0.65 -6.66
N PRO A 252 2.47 0.23 -7.50
CA PRO A 252 3.81 0.77 -7.29
C PRO A 252 3.88 1.92 -6.28
#